data_AF-A0A9N9SLT1-F1
#
_entry.id   AF-A0A9N9SLT1-F1
#
_cell.length_a   1.000
_cell.length_b   1.000
_cell.length_c   1.000
_cell.angle_alpha   90.00
_cell.angle_beta   90.00
_cell.angle_gamma   90.00
#
_symmetry.space_group_name_H-M   'P 1'
#
loop_
_entity.id
_entity.type
_entity.pdbx_description
1 polymer ?
#
loop_
_entity_poly.entity_id
_entity_poly.type
_entity_poly.pdbx_seq_one_letter_code
_entity_poly.pdbx_strand_id
1 'polypeptide(L)'
;MNNVPAVIIKPTSTQDSQVTKQEIQKAIDPKKINVSVNSIQTTKNGCFVIKCNSEEGAKKLLVETQKNKNLENKYEIKLSQMKKPRIKIIASGSQMNSDEIEECLKKQNEFIERDDYVKVT
;
A
#
# COMPACT_ATOMS: atom_id res chain seq x y z
N MET A 1 8.90 -0.51 12.96
CA MET A 1 8.42 -1.45 11.93
C MET A 1 8.77 -0.88 10.57
N ASN A 2 9.63 -1.54 9.80
CA ASN A 2 9.95 -1.09 8.43
C ASN A 2 8.73 -1.36 7.54
N ASN A 3 7.99 -0.32 7.18
CA ASN A 3 6.81 -0.43 6.33
C ASN A 3 7.24 -0.50 4.86
N VAL A 4 7.40 -1.72 4.36
CA VAL A 4 7.71 -1.98 2.95
C VAL A 4 6.43 -1.90 2.10
N PRO A 5 6.39 -1.11 1.02
CA PRO A 5 5.22 -1.03 0.16
C PRO A 5 4.95 -2.38 -0.53
N ALA A 6 3.68 -2.77 -0.57
CA ALA A 6 3.25 -4.00 -1.23
C ALA A 6 3.02 -3.76 -2.73
N VAL A 7 3.27 -4.76 -3.56
CA VAL A 7 2.89 -4.73 -4.99
C VAL A 7 1.43 -5.20 -5.09
N ILE A 8 0.58 -4.35 -5.66
CA ILE A 8 -0.84 -4.60 -5.89
C ILE A 8 -1.03 -4.84 -7.38
N ILE A 9 -1.61 -5.99 -7.72
CA ILE A 9 -1.94 -6.40 -9.07
C ILE A 9 -3.46 -6.52 -9.13
N LYS A 10 -4.09 -5.60 -9.85
CA LYS A 10 -5.55 -5.52 -9.95
C LYS A 10 -5.99 -5.85 -11.38
N PRO A 11 -6.92 -6.78 -11.57
CA PRO A 11 -7.54 -7.01 -12.88
C PRO A 11 -8.23 -5.77 -13.43
N THR A 12 -8.14 -5.53 -14.74
CA THR A 12 -8.96 -4.51 -15.42
C THR A 12 -10.42 -4.94 -15.55
N SER A 13 -10.69 -6.25 -15.63
CA SER A 13 -12.03 -6.85 -15.65
C SER A 13 -12.26 -7.73 -14.43
N THR A 14 -13.50 -7.82 -13.94
CA THR A 14 -13.83 -8.68 -12.80
C THR A 14 -13.50 -10.13 -13.12
N GLN A 15 -12.63 -10.73 -12.31
CA GLN A 15 -12.24 -12.13 -12.44
C GLN A 15 -12.04 -12.76 -11.06
N ASP A 16 -11.99 -14.09 -11.04
CA ASP A 16 -11.73 -14.85 -9.82
C ASP A 16 -10.26 -14.71 -9.38
N SER A 17 -10.06 -14.57 -8.08
CA SER A 17 -8.73 -14.34 -7.50
C SER A 17 -7.78 -15.53 -7.64
N GLN A 18 -8.31 -16.75 -7.84
CA GLN A 18 -7.51 -17.94 -8.14
C GLN A 18 -6.93 -17.87 -9.56
N VAL A 19 -7.71 -17.39 -10.53
CA VAL A 19 -7.26 -17.24 -11.92
C VAL A 19 -6.12 -16.23 -11.99
N THR A 20 -6.31 -15.06 -11.37
CA THR A 20 -5.25 -14.05 -11.28
C THR A 20 -4.00 -14.60 -10.61
N LYS A 21 -4.14 -15.31 -9.48
CA LYS A 21 -3.01 -15.92 -8.77
C LYS A 21 -2.22 -16.87 -9.67
N GLN A 22 -2.91 -17.75 -10.41
CA GLN A 22 -2.26 -18.71 -11.29
C GLN A 22 -1.56 -18.03 -12.48
N GLU A 23 -2.18 -17.05 -13.11
CA GLU A 23 -1.56 -16.30 -14.22
C GLU A 23 -0.29 -15.58 -13.77
N ILE A 24 -0.34 -14.88 -12.63
CA ILE A 24 0.80 -14.15 -12.08
C ILE A 24 1.93 -15.09 -11.66
N GLN A 25 1.61 -16.21 -10.98
CA GLN A 25 2.62 -17.20 -10.57
C GLN A 25 3.29 -17.89 -11.76
N LYS A 26 2.60 -18.07 -12.89
CA LYS A 26 3.18 -18.61 -14.12
C LYS A 26 4.06 -17.59 -14.84
N ALA A 27 3.65 -16.32 -14.82
CA ALA A 27 4.32 -15.25 -15.52
C ALA A 27 5.57 -14.74 -14.81
N ILE A 28 5.62 -14.85 -13.47
CA ILE A 28 6.68 -14.25 -12.65
C ILE A 28 7.13 -15.23 -11.58
N ASP A 29 8.43 -15.51 -11.58
CA ASP A 29 9.10 -16.30 -10.55
C ASP A 29 9.96 -15.38 -9.66
N PRO A 30 9.54 -15.11 -8.42
CA PRO A 30 10.28 -14.26 -7.49
C PRO A 30 11.70 -14.76 -7.19
N LYS A 31 11.95 -16.07 -7.28
CA LYS A 31 13.28 -16.64 -7.04
C LYS A 31 14.26 -16.26 -8.15
N LYS A 32 13.80 -16.24 -9.40
CA LYS A 32 14.64 -15.89 -10.56
C LYS A 32 15.08 -14.43 -10.53
N ILE A 33 14.27 -13.55 -9.95
CA ILE A 33 14.55 -12.10 -9.83
C ILE A 33 15.20 -11.74 -8.48
N ASN A 34 15.58 -12.73 -7.68
CA ASN A 34 16.18 -12.57 -6.35
C ASN A 34 15.37 -11.65 -5.41
N VAL A 35 14.03 -11.77 -5.44
CA VAL A 35 13.12 -11.01 -4.57
C VAL A 35 12.61 -11.91 -3.46
N SER A 36 12.85 -11.52 -2.21
CA SER A 36 12.29 -12.19 -1.04
C SER A 36 10.85 -11.73 -0.78
N VAL A 37 9.91 -12.65 -0.98
CA VAL A 37 8.48 -12.44 -0.74
C VAL A 37 8.15 -12.84 0.70
N ASN A 38 7.51 -11.94 1.43
CA ASN A 38 7.03 -12.18 2.79
C ASN A 38 5.69 -12.93 2.78
N SER A 39 4.73 -12.40 2.01
CA SER A 39 3.39 -12.96 1.94
C SER A 39 2.68 -12.60 0.64
N ILE A 40 1.73 -13.46 0.29
CA ILE A 40 0.87 -13.31 -0.89
C ILE A 40 -0.57 -13.37 -0.39
N GLN A 41 -1.36 -12.37 -0.77
CA GLN A 41 -2.76 -12.27 -0.39
C GLN A 41 -3.64 -12.08 -1.62
N THR A 42 -4.79 -12.77 -1.61
CA THR A 42 -5.86 -12.52 -2.58
C THR A 42 -6.94 -11.71 -1.89
N THR A 43 -7.54 -10.78 -2.63
CA THR A 43 -8.64 -9.95 -2.15
C THR A 43 -9.82 -10.07 -3.12
N LYS A 44 -10.94 -9.43 -2.77
CA LYS A 44 -12.14 -9.42 -3.59
C LYS A 44 -11.84 -8.85 -4.99
N ASN A 45 -12.66 -9.22 -5.97
CA ASN A 45 -12.56 -8.76 -7.36
C ASN A 45 -11.24 -9.15 -8.06
N GLY A 46 -10.67 -10.31 -7.70
CA GLY A 46 -9.48 -10.85 -8.36
C GLY A 46 -8.17 -10.14 -8.00
N CYS A 47 -8.19 -9.20 -7.06
CA CYS A 47 -7.01 -8.41 -6.75
C CYS A 47 -5.98 -9.23 -5.94
N PHE A 48 -4.72 -9.16 -6.38
CA PHE A 48 -3.61 -9.95 -5.88
C PHE A 48 -2.53 -9.04 -5.29
N VAL A 49 -2.11 -9.32 -4.06
CA VAL A 49 -1.18 -8.47 -3.30
C VAL A 49 0.03 -9.28 -2.90
N ILE A 50 1.22 -8.77 -3.23
CA ILE A 50 2.51 -9.39 -2.91
C ILE A 50 3.28 -8.46 -1.99
N LYS A 51 3.56 -8.92 -0.77
CA LYS A 51 4.40 -8.20 0.20
C LYS A 51 5.82 -8.71 0.11
N CYS A 52 6.78 -7.82 -0.09
CA CYS A 52 8.21 -8.14 -0.12
C CYS A 52 8.88 -7.82 1.22
N ASN A 53 10.04 -8.41 1.49
CA ASN A 53 10.83 -8.11 2.68
C ASN A 53 11.62 -6.79 2.56
N SER A 54 11.82 -6.28 1.34
CA SER A 54 12.55 -5.04 1.06
C SER A 54 11.83 -4.18 0.03
N GLU A 55 11.97 -2.86 0.15
CA GLU A 55 11.40 -1.88 -0.80
C GLU A 55 12.02 -2.03 -2.19
N GLU A 56 13.33 -2.27 -2.27
CA GLU A 56 14.03 -2.57 -3.52
C GLU A 56 13.46 -3.81 -4.19
N GLY A 57 13.15 -4.85 -3.42
CA GLY A 57 12.51 -6.06 -3.92
C GLY A 57 11.12 -5.79 -4.47
N ALA A 58 10.33 -4.95 -3.80
CA ALA A 58 9.01 -4.53 -4.29
C ALA A 58 9.10 -3.72 -5.60
N LYS A 59 10.07 -2.80 -5.71
CA LYS A 59 10.32 -2.02 -6.93
C LYS A 59 10.79 -2.89 -8.09
N LYS A 60 11.72 -3.83 -7.86
CA LYS A 60 12.16 -4.79 -8.88
C LYS A 60 11.00 -5.66 -9.37
N LEU A 61 10.21 -6.19 -8.43
CA LEU A 61 9.02 -6.98 -8.77
C LEU A 61 8.02 -6.17 -9.60
N LEU A 62 7.76 -4.91 -9.25
CA LEU A 62 6.90 -4.01 -10.04
C LEU A 62 7.39 -3.91 -11.48
N VAL A 63 8.66 -3.58 -11.68
CA VAL A 63 9.26 -3.38 -13.01
C VAL A 63 9.19 -4.66 -13.84
N GLU A 64 9.54 -5.80 -13.27
CA GLU A 64 9.48 -7.09 -13.97
C GLU A 64 8.04 -7.51 -14.30
N THR A 65 7.09 -7.21 -13.42
CA THR A 65 5.66 -7.46 -13.68
C THR A 65 5.14 -6.58 -14.82
N GLN A 66 5.53 -5.31 -14.86
CA GLN A 66 5.13 -4.35 -15.90
C GLN A 66 5.79 -4.63 -17.26
N LYS A 67 7.03 -5.12 -17.29
CA LYS A 67 7.71 -5.53 -18.54
C LYS A 67 6.99 -6.68 -19.26
N ASN A 68 6.19 -7.46 -18.55
CA ASN A 68 5.44 -8.56 -19.15
C ASN A 68 4.19 -8.01 -19.87
N LYS A 69 4.29 -7.83 -21.19
CA LYS A 69 3.21 -7.29 -22.05
C LYS A 69 1.88 -8.05 -21.92
N ASN A 70 1.91 -9.35 -21.59
CA ASN A 70 0.71 -10.14 -21.38
C ASN A 70 -0.05 -9.75 -20.09
N LEU A 71 0.68 -9.22 -19.10
CA LEU A 71 0.13 -8.75 -17.83
C LEU A 71 -0.22 -7.27 -17.87
N GLU A 72 0.61 -6.44 -18.51
CA GLU A 72 0.42 -4.99 -18.61
C GLU A 72 -0.96 -4.60 -19.16
N ASN A 73 -1.45 -5.32 -20.18
CA ASN A 73 -2.75 -5.04 -20.80
C ASN A 73 -3.95 -5.56 -19.99
N LYS A 74 -3.74 -6.54 -19.10
CA LYS A 74 -4.81 -7.22 -18.35
C LYS A 74 -4.91 -6.76 -16.89
N TYR A 75 -3.84 -6.20 -16.36
CA TYR A 75 -3.70 -5.90 -14.94
C TYR A 75 -3.12 -4.50 -14.71
N GLU A 76 -3.78 -3.75 -13.84
CA GLU A 76 -3.24 -2.53 -13.25
C GLU A 76 -2.28 -2.94 -12.12
N ILE A 77 -0.99 -2.72 -12.33
CA ILE A 77 0.07 -3.08 -11.38
C ILE A 77 0.62 -1.80 -10.75
N LYS A 78 0.56 -1.70 -9.42
CA LYS A 78 1.02 -0.53 -8.67
C LYS A 78 1.58 -0.88 -7.30
N LEU A 79 2.43 -0.02 -6.76
CA LEU A 79 2.84 -0.09 -5.36
C LEU A 79 1.74 0.47 -4.45
N SER A 80 1.60 -0.11 -3.27
CA SER A 80 0.70 0.41 -2.23
C SER A 80 1.18 1.80 -1.82
N GLN A 81 0.30 2.79 -1.94
CA GLN A 81 0.58 4.13 -1.44
C GLN A 81 0.36 4.17 0.07
N MET A 82 1.31 4.77 0.79
CA MET A 82 1.09 5.12 2.18
C MET A 82 0.06 6.26 2.24
N LYS A 83 -1.06 6.01 2.88
CA LYS A 83 -2.04 7.06 3.18
C LYS A 83 -1.73 7.61 4.56
N LYS A 84 -1.66 8.94 4.67
CA LYS A 84 -1.69 9.62 5.96
C LYS A 84 -3.09 9.41 6.56
N PRO A 85 -3.23 8.84 7.77
CA PRO A 85 -4.53 8.70 8.40
C PRO A 85 -5.18 10.09 8.55
N ARG A 86 -6.49 10.16 8.34
CA ARG A 86 -7.27 11.39 8.49
C ARG A 86 -8.33 11.16 9.55
N ILE A 87 -8.42 12.06 10.51
CA ILE A 87 -9.39 12.02 11.60
C ILE A 87 -10.28 13.27 11.46
N LYS A 88 -11.60 13.09 11.55
CA LYS A 88 -12.55 14.21 11.59
C LYS A 88 -13.04 14.35 13.04
N ILE A 89 -12.73 15.49 13.65
CA ILE A 89 -13.19 15.84 15.00
C ILE A 89 -14.42 16.74 14.85
N ILE A 90 -15.54 16.37 15.49
CA ILE A 90 -16.76 17.18 15.52
C ILE A 90 -16.93 17.66 16.97
N ALA A 91 -16.61 18.92 17.22
CA ALA A 91 -16.78 19.53 18.55
C ALA A 91 -18.14 20.23 18.62
N SER A 92 -18.95 19.87 19.62
CA SER A 92 -20.22 20.54 19.94
C SER A 92 -20.02 21.37 21.20
N GLY A 93 -19.67 22.66 21.04
CA GLY A 93 -19.76 23.64 22.12
C GLY A 93 -18.54 24.50 22.41
N SER A 94 -17.36 24.19 21.86
CA SER A 94 -16.13 24.96 22.11
C SER A 94 -15.55 25.50 20.80
N GLN A 95 -15.47 26.82 20.66
CA GLN A 95 -14.64 27.46 19.63
C GLN A 95 -13.18 27.26 20.04
N MET A 96 -12.60 26.14 19.63
CA MET A 96 -11.17 25.88 19.77
C MET A 96 -10.51 26.19 18.43
N ASN A 97 -9.40 26.92 18.44
CA ASN A 97 -8.70 27.29 17.21
C ASN A 97 -7.90 26.10 16.67
N SER A 98 -7.64 26.07 15.35
CA SER A 98 -6.92 24.95 14.70
C SER A 98 -5.55 24.69 15.31
N ASP A 99 -4.83 25.74 15.72
CA ASP A 99 -3.49 25.64 16.32
C ASP A 99 -3.55 25.01 17.72
N GLU A 100 -4.56 25.35 18.53
CA GLU A 100 -4.76 24.78 19.87
C GLU A 100 -5.09 23.29 19.79
N ILE A 101 -5.90 22.89 18.80
CA ILE A 101 -6.21 21.47 18.54
C ILE A 101 -4.95 20.72 18.14
N GLU A 102 -4.11 21.29 17.26
CA GLU A 102 -2.86 20.66 16.83
C GLU A 102 -1.89 20.47 18.01
N GLU A 103 -1.72 21.49 18.84
CA GLU A 103 -0.86 21.43 20.01
C GLU A 103 -1.37 20.42 21.05
N CYS A 104 -2.68 20.39 21.32
CA CYS A 104 -3.30 19.39 22.19
C CYS A 104 -3.10 17.97 21.66
N LEU A 105 -3.29 17.74 20.36
CA LEU A 105 -3.09 16.42 19.75
C LEU A 105 -1.63 15.97 19.86
N LYS A 106 -0.66 16.86 19.64
CA LYS A 106 0.77 16.55 19.82
C LYS A 106 1.09 16.25 21.29
N LYS A 107 0.59 17.04 22.25
CA LYS A 107 0.81 16.81 23.68
C LYS A 107 0.22 15.50 24.19
N GLN A 108 -0.94 15.10 23.68
CA GLN A 108 -1.62 13.87 24.11
C GLN A 108 -1.01 12.59 23.54
N ASN A 109 -0.20 12.69 22.49
CA ASN A 109 0.40 11.54 21.83
C ASN A 109 1.93 11.66 21.90
N GLU A 110 2.52 11.12 22.97
CA GLU A 110 3.98 11.11 23.21
C GLU A 110 4.78 10.43 22.09
N PHE A 111 4.12 9.65 21.23
CA PHE A 111 4.71 8.97 20.07
C PHE A 111 4.72 9.80 18.79
N ILE A 112 4.13 11.01 18.81
CA ILE A 112 4.21 11.95 17.70
C ILE A 112 5.41 12.85 17.95
N GLU A 113 6.52 12.58 17.26
CA GLU A 113 7.73 13.38 17.38
C GLU A 113 7.53 14.76 16.72
N ARG A 114 8.39 15.74 17.04
CA ARG A 114 8.25 17.11 16.52
C ARG A 114 8.26 17.20 14.99
N ASP A 115 8.91 16.24 14.32
CA ASP A 115 9.02 16.18 12.86
C ASP A 115 7.84 15.43 12.20
N ASP A 116 6.91 14.86 12.99
CA ASP A 116 5.74 14.18 12.46
C ASP A 116 4.69 15.16 11.91
N TYR A 117 4.23 14.86 10.69
CA TYR A 117 3.29 15.72 9.97
C TYR A 117 1.87 15.58 10.51
N VAL A 118 1.47 16.50 11.40
CA VAL A 118 0.08 16.76 11.79
C VAL A 118 -0.38 18.04 11.10
N LYS A 119 -1.56 18.01 10.49
CA LYS A 119 -2.17 19.20 9.90
C LYS A 119 -3.67 19.21 10.20
N VAL A 120 -4.12 20.25 10.89
CA VAL A 120 -5.54 20.55 11.06
C VAL A 120 -5.99 21.41 9.88
N THR A 121 -7.10 21.05 9.22
CA THR A 121 -7.64 21.75 8.04
C THR A 121 -9.14 21.93 8.15
#